data_AF-A0A2N2C2S4-F1
#
_entry.id   AF-A0A2N2C2S4-F1
#
_cell.length_a   1.000
_cell.length_b   1.000
_cell.length_c   1.000
_cell.angle_alpha   90.00
_cell.angle_beta   90.00
_cell.angle_gamma   90.00
#
_symmetry.space_group_name_H-M   'P 1'
#
loop_
_entity.id
_entity.type
_entity.pdbx_description
1 polymer ?
#
loop_
_entity_poly.entity_id
_entity_poly.type
_entity_poly.pdbx_seq_one_letter_code
_entity_poly.pdbx_strand_id
1 'polypeptide(L)'
;MSQSIVIGISDYKLAKGPEVLVTYALGSCVGVCLYDKVSKVGGLSHIMLPDSTNFSSKDINRKKFADTAIVDLVEEMKRAGCGNNRIVAKIAGGAQMFAVQPGSKLGAIGERNIICVKQVLSQLRIPILAEDTGLNFGRTQYFDLETGIMKIQSLNRRIEEF
;
A
#
# COMPACT_ATOMS: atom_id res chain seq x y z
N MET A 1 -1.22 17.08 -18.50
CA MET A 1 -0.52 15.90 -17.97
C MET A 1 -0.40 16.09 -16.47
N SER A 2 -1.26 15.47 -15.68
CA SER A 2 -1.12 15.50 -14.22
C SER A 2 0.19 14.77 -13.89
N GLN A 3 1.17 15.47 -13.31
CA GLN A 3 2.41 14.84 -12.86
C GLN A 3 2.04 13.82 -11.78
N SER A 4 2.39 12.55 -11.98
CA SER A 4 2.22 11.54 -10.95
C SER A 4 3.22 11.77 -9.83
N ILE A 5 2.76 11.71 -8.59
CA ILE A 5 3.62 11.73 -7.40
C ILE A 5 4.13 10.32 -7.18
N VAL A 6 5.45 10.17 -7.26
CA VAL A 6 6.13 8.89 -7.05
C VAL A 6 6.32 8.63 -5.55
N ILE A 7 5.91 7.44 -5.10
CA ILE A 7 6.12 6.90 -3.77
C ILE A 7 7.25 5.87 -3.86
N GLY A 8 8.36 6.17 -3.19
CA GLY A 8 9.52 5.29 -3.12
C GLY A 8 9.29 4.09 -2.19
N ILE A 9 10.24 3.15 -2.22
CA ILE A 9 10.24 1.99 -1.32
C ILE A 9 10.39 2.48 0.13
N SER A 10 9.60 1.93 1.06
CA SER A 10 9.60 2.35 2.46
C SER A 10 9.26 3.84 2.64
N ASP A 11 8.33 4.33 1.84
CA ASP A 11 7.80 5.68 1.92
C ASP A 11 6.28 5.66 1.79
N TYR A 12 5.65 6.76 2.17
CA TYR A 12 4.26 7.05 1.84
C TYR A 12 4.11 8.54 1.55
N LYS A 13 3.11 8.89 0.76
CA LYS A 13 2.72 10.27 0.52
C LYS A 13 1.21 10.41 0.59
N LEU A 14 0.79 11.58 1.05
CA LEU A 14 -0.58 12.04 1.05
C LEU A 14 -0.73 13.13 -0.01
N ALA A 15 -1.84 13.12 -0.72
CA ALA A 15 -2.20 14.14 -1.69
C ALA A 15 -3.72 14.32 -1.76
N LYS A 16 -4.17 15.24 -2.62
CA LYS A 16 -5.57 15.51 -2.88
C LYS A 16 -5.84 15.48 -4.39
N GLY A 17 -7.05 15.07 -4.78
CA GLY A 17 -7.47 15.12 -6.19
C GLY A 17 -7.27 16.51 -6.80
N PRO A 18 -6.80 16.61 -8.06
CA PRO A 18 -6.78 15.54 -9.07
C PRO A 18 -5.42 14.83 -9.24
N GLU A 19 -4.60 14.73 -8.19
CA GLU A 19 -3.29 14.09 -8.31
C GLU A 19 -3.37 12.57 -8.45
N VAL A 20 -2.33 11.99 -9.07
CA VAL A 20 -2.16 10.54 -9.22
C VAL A 20 -0.94 10.13 -8.42
N LEU A 21 -1.11 9.20 -7.49
CA LEU A 21 -0.01 8.57 -6.75
C LEU A 21 0.46 7.32 -7.50
N VAL A 22 1.77 7.08 -7.54
CA VAL A 22 2.33 5.88 -8.19
C VAL A 22 3.43 5.26 -7.34
N THR A 23 3.42 3.94 -7.24
CA THR A 23 4.58 3.20 -6.75
C THR A 23 4.92 2.07 -7.71
N TYR A 24 6.21 1.87 -7.92
CA TYR A 24 6.75 0.96 -8.91
C TYR A 24 7.28 -0.32 -8.27
N ALA A 25 7.29 -1.40 -9.06
CA ALA A 25 7.97 -2.65 -8.72
C ALA A 25 7.54 -3.27 -7.37
N LEU A 26 6.22 -3.35 -7.13
CA LEU A 26 5.66 -4.15 -6.05
C LEU A 26 5.87 -5.64 -6.32
N GLY A 27 7.01 -6.16 -5.86
CA GLY A 27 7.29 -7.59 -5.74
C GLY A 27 6.68 -8.14 -4.44
N SER A 28 7.51 -8.56 -3.48
CA SER A 28 7.05 -8.97 -2.14
C SER A 28 6.52 -7.81 -1.28
N CYS A 29 6.82 -6.56 -1.66
CA CYS A 29 6.27 -5.37 -1.03
C CYS A 29 4.77 -5.22 -1.33
N VAL A 30 4.03 -4.54 -0.45
CA VAL A 30 2.60 -4.27 -0.65
C VAL A 30 2.37 -2.76 -0.73
N GLY A 31 1.70 -2.34 -1.78
CA GLY A 31 1.23 -0.98 -1.95
C GLY A 31 -0.16 -0.83 -1.35
N VAL A 32 -0.34 0.14 -0.47
CA VAL A 32 -1.59 0.38 0.26
C VAL A 32 -2.12 1.76 -0.09
N CYS A 33 -3.21 1.80 -0.86
CA CYS A 33 -3.97 3.01 -1.14
C CYS A 33 -5.01 3.20 -0.04
N LEU A 34 -5.08 4.42 0.51
CA LEU A 34 -6.12 4.85 1.44
C LEU A 34 -6.84 6.06 0.85
N TYR A 35 -8.16 6.13 0.98
CA TYR A 35 -8.94 7.14 0.27
C TYR A 35 -10.20 7.56 1.00
N ASP A 36 -10.47 8.86 1.00
CA ASP A 36 -11.78 9.43 1.34
C ASP A 36 -12.37 10.11 0.10
N LYS A 37 -13.43 9.51 -0.45
CA LYS A 37 -14.09 9.98 -1.67
C LYS A 37 -14.70 11.39 -1.56
N VAL A 38 -15.05 11.83 -0.35
CA VAL A 38 -15.73 13.12 -0.15
C VAL A 38 -14.72 14.26 -0.14
N SER A 39 -13.62 14.09 0.61
CA SER A 39 -12.54 15.09 0.64
C SER A 39 -11.60 14.97 -0.57
N LYS A 40 -11.67 13.86 -1.32
CA LYS A 40 -10.71 13.47 -2.37
C LYS A 40 -9.26 13.44 -1.87
N VAL A 41 -9.06 13.25 -0.58
CA VAL A 41 -7.75 13.07 0.02
C VAL A 41 -7.45 11.59 0.00
N GLY A 42 -6.23 11.25 -0.41
CA GLY A 42 -5.76 9.89 -0.36
C GLY A 42 -4.27 9.81 -0.13
N GLY A 43 -3.83 8.62 0.21
CA GLY A 43 -2.43 8.31 0.39
C GLY A 43 -2.08 6.97 -0.22
N LEU A 44 -0.81 6.84 -0.59
CA LEU A 44 -0.23 5.59 -1.07
C LEU A 44 1.02 5.31 -0.24
N SER A 45 1.08 4.12 0.35
CA SER A 45 2.24 3.64 1.10
C SER A 45 2.85 2.42 0.41
N HIS A 46 4.20 2.39 0.32
CA HIS A 46 4.95 1.23 -0.16
C HIS A 46 5.54 0.48 1.03
N ILE A 47 4.82 -0.54 1.49
CA ILE A 47 5.19 -1.37 2.63
C ILE A 47 6.22 -2.41 2.23
N MET A 48 7.37 -2.41 2.91
CA MET A 48 8.45 -3.36 2.65
C MET A 48 8.43 -4.55 3.62
N LEU A 49 8.09 -4.30 4.88
CA LEU A 49 8.14 -5.30 5.96
C LEU A 49 6.81 -5.36 6.74
N PRO A 50 6.51 -6.49 7.40
CA PRO A 50 5.23 -6.67 8.07
C PRO A 50 5.13 -5.81 9.33
N ASP A 51 6.03 -5.99 10.30
CA ASP A 51 5.95 -5.34 11.61
C ASP A 51 7.30 -4.79 12.10
N SER A 52 7.22 -3.77 12.95
CA SER A 52 8.36 -3.05 13.52
C SER A 52 8.90 -3.67 14.82
N THR A 53 8.25 -4.72 15.37
CA THR A 53 8.47 -5.19 16.75
C THR A 53 9.89 -5.69 17.03
N ASN A 54 10.57 -6.22 16.01
CA ASN A 54 11.93 -6.75 16.12
C ASN A 54 13.02 -5.70 15.87
N PHE A 55 12.65 -4.42 15.69
CA PHE A 55 13.57 -3.34 15.38
C PHE A 55 13.70 -2.37 16.55
N SER A 56 14.94 -1.98 16.87
CA SER A 56 15.21 -0.99 17.91
C SER A 56 14.67 0.38 17.49
N SER A 57 13.94 1.03 18.40
CA SER A 57 13.12 2.22 18.16
C SER A 57 13.90 3.51 17.90
N LYS A 58 15.23 3.54 18.07
CA LYS A 58 16.00 4.79 18.01
C LYS A 58 16.23 5.36 16.60
N ASP A 59 16.17 4.57 15.52
CA ASP A 59 16.47 5.04 14.15
C ASP A 59 15.71 4.27 13.05
N ILE A 60 14.49 3.83 13.36
CA ILE A 60 13.67 3.03 12.44
C ILE A 60 12.81 3.95 11.55
N ASN A 61 12.97 3.83 10.23
CA ASN A 61 12.03 4.41 9.27
C ASN A 61 10.65 3.74 9.41
N ARG A 62 9.73 4.42 10.10
CA ARG A 62 8.34 3.97 10.32
C ARG A 62 7.56 3.73 9.03
N LYS A 63 7.93 4.38 7.92
CA LYS A 63 7.25 4.21 6.63
C LYS A 63 7.51 2.85 5.97
N LYS A 64 8.43 2.06 6.53
CA LYS A 64 8.81 0.74 6.02
C LYS A 64 7.81 -0.37 6.38
N PHE A 65 7.09 -0.24 7.49
CA PHE A 65 6.34 -1.33 8.12
C PHE A 65 4.83 -1.13 8.04
N ALA A 66 4.06 -2.22 7.94
CA ALA A 66 2.61 -2.14 7.85
C ALA A 66 1.98 -1.56 9.13
N ASP A 67 2.47 -2.01 10.29
CA ASP A 67 1.97 -1.61 11.62
C ASP A 67 2.18 -0.12 11.94
N THR A 68 3.19 0.51 11.34
CA THR A 68 3.46 1.94 11.57
C THR A 68 3.02 2.83 10.41
N ALA A 69 3.35 2.48 9.16
CA ALA A 69 3.11 3.36 8.01
C ALA A 69 1.62 3.57 7.73
N ILE A 70 0.80 2.52 7.88
CA ILE A 70 -0.66 2.62 7.68
C ILE A 70 -1.28 3.49 8.76
N VAL A 71 -0.85 3.31 10.02
CA VAL A 71 -1.35 4.09 11.16
C VAL A 71 -0.99 5.57 10.99
N ASP A 72 0.27 5.87 10.71
CA ASP A 72 0.77 7.23 10.51
C ASP A 72 0.04 7.93 9.36
N LEU A 73 -0.14 7.23 8.22
CA LEU A 73 -0.85 7.77 7.07
C LEU A 73 -2.34 8.04 7.36
N VAL A 74 -3.02 7.15 8.09
CA VAL A 74 -4.41 7.36 8.50
C VAL A 74 -4.54 8.58 9.40
N GLU A 75 -3.61 8.79 10.32
CA GLU A 75 -3.61 9.98 11.16
C GLU A 75 -3.40 11.26 10.35
N GLU A 76 -2.46 11.27 9.41
CA GLU A 76 -2.25 12.41 8.52
C GLU A 76 -3.49 12.69 7.66
N MET A 77 -4.15 11.65 7.14
CA MET A 77 -5.40 11.78 6.39
C MET A 77 -6.51 12.41 7.24
N LYS A 78 -6.65 12.00 8.52
CA LYS A 78 -7.61 12.60 9.45
C LYS A 78 -7.30 14.08 9.69
N ARG A 79 -6.03 14.44 9.90
CA ARG A 79 -5.59 15.84 10.04
C ARG A 79 -5.85 16.66 8.76
N ALA A 80 -5.81 16.02 7.59
CA ALA A 80 -6.16 16.62 6.30
C ALA A 80 -7.68 16.68 6.03
N GLY A 81 -8.53 16.35 7.02
CA GLY A 81 -9.99 16.49 6.93
C GLY A 81 -10.74 15.24 6.45
N CYS A 82 -10.09 14.06 6.44
CA CYS A 82 -10.80 12.80 6.17
C CYS A 82 -11.70 12.42 7.35
N GLY A 83 -12.91 11.94 7.04
CA GLY A 83 -13.82 11.45 8.07
C GLY A 83 -13.38 10.09 8.59
N ASN A 84 -13.42 9.87 9.91
CA ASN A 84 -12.97 8.62 10.55
C ASN A 84 -13.54 7.35 9.91
N ASN A 85 -14.79 7.38 9.44
CA ASN A 85 -15.50 6.22 8.86
C ASN A 85 -15.63 6.31 7.33
N ARG A 86 -14.91 7.23 6.68
CA ARG A 86 -14.95 7.40 5.22
C ARG A 86 -13.72 6.86 4.50
N ILE A 87 -12.65 6.59 5.26
CA ILE A 87 -11.41 6.05 4.70
C ILE A 87 -11.66 4.59 4.28
N VAL A 88 -11.31 4.28 3.04
CA VAL A 88 -11.35 2.94 2.46
C VAL A 88 -9.98 2.58 1.90
N ALA A 89 -9.70 1.28 1.78
CA ALA A 89 -8.41 0.79 1.29
C ALA A 89 -8.52 0.03 -0.04
N LYS A 90 -7.46 0.12 -0.85
CA LYS A 90 -7.18 -0.78 -1.97
C LYS A 90 -5.72 -1.21 -1.90
N ILE A 91 -5.45 -2.49 -2.07
CA ILE A 91 -4.09 -3.04 -1.84
C ILE A 91 -3.59 -3.82 -3.05
N ALA A 92 -2.29 -3.77 -3.32
CA ALA A 92 -1.67 -4.55 -4.37
C ALA A 92 -0.24 -5.00 -4.03
N GLY A 93 0.25 -6.06 -4.67
CA GLY A 93 1.62 -6.57 -4.49
C GLY A 93 1.71 -7.83 -3.62
N GLY A 94 2.78 -7.98 -2.84
CA GLY A 94 2.99 -9.19 -2.03
C GLY A 94 3.23 -10.45 -2.87
N ALA A 95 3.77 -10.28 -4.08
CA ALA A 95 4.13 -11.37 -4.98
C ALA A 95 5.30 -12.22 -4.48
N GLN A 96 5.23 -13.51 -4.80
CA GLN A 96 6.28 -14.47 -4.58
C GLN A 96 6.97 -14.78 -5.92
N MET A 97 7.95 -13.95 -6.29
CA MET A 97 8.61 -14.05 -7.60
C MET A 97 9.61 -15.21 -7.71
N PHE A 98 10.08 -15.74 -6.57
CA PHE A 98 11.03 -16.85 -6.54
C PHE A 98 10.42 -18.05 -5.79
N ALA A 99 10.54 -19.24 -6.37
CA ALA A 99 10.26 -20.49 -5.67
C ALA A 99 11.38 -20.70 -4.64
N VAL A 100 11.12 -20.33 -3.39
CA VAL A 100 12.07 -20.53 -2.30
C VAL A 100 11.83 -21.92 -1.72
N GLN A 101 12.90 -22.66 -1.40
CA GLN A 101 12.78 -24.02 -0.89
C GLN A 101 11.79 -24.11 0.28
N PRO A 102 10.97 -25.19 0.36
CA PRO A 102 10.08 -25.43 1.49
C PRO A 102 10.85 -25.31 2.81
N GLY A 103 10.39 -24.43 3.71
CA GLY A 103 11.01 -24.20 5.03
C GLY A 103 11.91 -22.95 5.15
N SER A 104 12.17 -22.23 4.06
CA SER A 104 12.92 -20.97 4.12
C SER A 104 12.03 -19.79 4.55
N LYS A 105 12.41 -19.09 5.63
CA LYS A 105 11.67 -17.89 6.13
C LYS A 105 11.63 -16.73 5.14
N LEU A 106 12.51 -16.74 4.12
CA LEU A 106 12.57 -15.73 3.05
C LEU A 106 11.44 -15.88 2.02
N GLY A 107 10.87 -17.07 1.85
CA GLY A 107 9.86 -17.34 0.80
C GLY A 107 8.47 -16.80 1.06
N ALA A 108 8.17 -16.35 2.28
CA ALA A 108 6.83 -15.92 2.68
C ALA A 108 6.75 -14.41 3.03
N ILE A 109 7.73 -13.60 2.66
CA ILE A 109 7.71 -12.16 3.01
C ILE A 109 6.48 -11.47 2.40
N GLY A 110 6.14 -11.76 1.14
CA GLY A 110 4.96 -11.21 0.49
C GLY A 110 3.66 -11.57 1.21
N GLU A 111 3.48 -12.84 1.54
CA GLU A 111 2.32 -13.32 2.31
C GLU A 111 2.23 -12.67 3.69
N ARG A 112 3.35 -12.56 4.42
CA ARG A 112 3.39 -11.89 5.72
C ARG A 112 3.05 -10.41 5.64
N ASN A 113 3.53 -9.72 4.61
CA ASN A 113 3.19 -8.32 4.36
C ASN A 113 1.68 -8.18 4.12
N ILE A 114 1.08 -9.04 3.27
CA ILE A 114 -0.37 -9.02 3.01
C ILE A 114 -1.16 -9.26 4.30
N ILE A 115 -0.79 -10.28 5.07
CA ILE A 115 -1.45 -10.61 6.35
C ILE A 115 -1.39 -9.42 7.31
N CYS A 116 -0.22 -8.83 7.49
CA CYS A 116 -0.05 -7.72 8.43
C CYS A 116 -0.81 -6.46 7.97
N VAL A 117 -0.74 -6.12 6.67
CA VAL A 117 -1.52 -5.01 6.10
C VAL A 117 -3.02 -5.21 6.36
N LYS A 118 -3.55 -6.41 6.10
CA LYS A 118 -4.97 -6.73 6.36
C LYS A 118 -5.33 -6.63 7.84
N GLN A 119 -4.46 -7.12 8.71
CA GLN A 119 -4.65 -7.04 10.17
C GLN A 119 -4.70 -5.59 10.66
N VAL A 120 -3.76 -4.75 10.23
CA VAL A 120 -3.70 -3.33 10.62
C VAL A 120 -4.91 -2.57 10.10
N LEU A 121 -5.31 -2.77 8.84
CA LEU A 121 -6.53 -2.18 8.28
C LEU A 121 -7.79 -2.62 9.03
N SER A 122 -7.87 -3.90 9.41
CA SER A 122 -8.98 -4.44 10.21
C SER A 122 -9.04 -3.81 11.60
N GLN A 123 -7.90 -3.67 12.29
CA GLN A 123 -7.81 -3.00 13.60
C GLN A 123 -8.24 -1.53 13.53
N LEU A 124 -7.90 -0.84 12.43
CA LEU A 124 -8.32 0.53 12.14
C LEU A 124 -9.77 0.64 11.63
N ARG A 125 -10.46 -0.49 11.43
CA ARG A 125 -11.83 -0.60 10.86
C ARG A 125 -11.95 0.03 9.47
N ILE A 126 -10.91 -0.10 8.66
CA ILE A 126 -10.87 0.39 7.28
C ILE A 126 -11.19 -0.78 6.33
N PRO A 127 -12.30 -0.74 5.59
CA PRO A 127 -12.64 -1.81 4.66
C PRO A 127 -11.72 -1.79 3.44
N ILE A 128 -11.32 -2.99 2.98
CA ILE A 128 -10.61 -3.17 1.72
C ILE A 128 -11.67 -3.34 0.63
N LEU A 129 -11.73 -2.39 -0.32
CA LEU A 129 -12.69 -2.44 -1.44
C LEU A 129 -12.16 -3.23 -2.62
N ALA A 130 -10.84 -3.29 -2.78
CA ALA A 130 -10.19 -4.04 -3.83
C ALA A 130 -8.81 -4.53 -3.42
N GLU A 131 -8.42 -5.66 -3.99
CA GLU A 131 -7.15 -6.30 -3.71
C GLU A 131 -6.62 -6.98 -4.98
N ASP A 132 -5.37 -6.70 -5.32
CA ASP A 132 -4.58 -7.44 -6.30
C ASP A 132 -3.25 -7.86 -5.68
N THR A 133 -3.27 -8.92 -4.87
CA THR A 133 -2.10 -9.36 -4.09
C THR A 133 -1.67 -10.79 -4.41
N GLY A 134 -0.49 -11.18 -3.91
CA GLY A 134 0.07 -12.51 -4.12
C GLY A 134 0.62 -12.66 -5.54
N LEU A 135 0.38 -13.80 -6.18
CA LEU A 135 0.89 -14.15 -7.51
C LEU A 135 2.43 -14.26 -7.55
N ASN A 136 3.00 -14.36 -8.75
CA ASN A 136 4.41 -14.67 -8.99
C ASN A 136 5.15 -13.62 -9.83
N PHE A 137 4.63 -12.39 -9.92
CA PHE A 137 5.24 -11.30 -10.69
C PHE A 137 5.05 -9.94 -10.02
N GLY A 138 5.98 -9.03 -10.30
CA GLY A 138 5.93 -7.65 -9.82
C GLY A 138 4.97 -6.78 -10.63
N ARG A 139 4.42 -5.76 -10.00
CA ARG A 139 3.47 -4.82 -10.61
C ARG A 139 3.69 -3.38 -10.20
N THR A 140 3.23 -2.45 -11.02
CA THR A 140 3.16 -1.02 -10.73
C THR A 140 1.73 -0.67 -10.35
N GLN A 141 1.56 0.08 -9.27
CA GLN A 141 0.27 0.53 -8.78
C GLN A 141 0.16 2.04 -8.97
N TYR A 142 -0.87 2.46 -9.69
CA TYR A 142 -1.29 3.84 -9.83
C TYR A 142 -2.58 4.05 -9.04
N PHE A 143 -2.72 5.21 -8.43
CA PHE A 143 -3.89 5.56 -7.66
C PHE A 143 -4.35 6.98 -7.97
N ASP A 144 -5.48 7.06 -8.66
CA ASP A 144 -6.07 8.32 -9.10
C ASP A 144 -6.95 8.89 -7.98
N LEU A 145 -6.59 10.06 -7.44
CA LEU A 145 -7.32 10.66 -6.32
C LEU A 145 -8.56 11.44 -6.76
N GLU A 146 -8.71 11.72 -8.06
CA GLU A 146 -9.93 12.32 -8.59
C GLU A 146 -11.10 11.33 -8.59
N THR A 147 -10.82 10.09 -8.96
CA THR A 147 -11.79 9.00 -9.17
C THR A 147 -11.78 7.95 -8.06
N GLY A 148 -10.66 7.80 -7.34
CA GLY A 148 -10.43 6.71 -6.39
C GLY A 148 -10.13 5.38 -7.06
N ILE A 149 -9.79 5.36 -8.36
CA ILE A 149 -9.47 4.13 -9.11
C ILE A 149 -8.02 3.72 -8.83
N MET A 150 -7.84 2.45 -8.51
CA MET A 150 -6.52 1.81 -8.43
C MET A 150 -6.26 1.08 -9.74
N LYS A 151 -5.16 1.40 -10.40
CA LYS A 151 -4.77 0.81 -11.68
C LYS A 151 -3.48 0.03 -11.52
N ILE A 152 -3.49 -1.21 -11.98
CA ILE A 152 -2.36 -2.13 -11.90
C ILE A 152 -1.80 -2.35 -13.31
N GLN A 153 -0.48 -2.22 -13.41
CA GLN A 153 0.27 -2.53 -14.63
C GLN A 153 1.37 -3.54 -14.31
N SER A 154 1.31 -4.68 -15.00
CA SER A 154 2.30 -5.75 -14.88
C SER A 154 2.99 -5.98 -16.22
N LEU A 155 4.27 -6.39 -16.19
CA LEU A 155 5.03 -6.68 -17.41
C LEU A 155 4.34 -7.80 -18.21
N ASN A 156 4.12 -7.56 -19.50
CA ASN A 156 3.47 -8.48 -20.45
C ASN A 156 2.03 -8.90 -20.09
N ARG A 157 1.28 -8.06 -19.36
CA ARG A 157 -0.13 -8.32 -19.04
C ARG A 157 -1.02 -7.11 -19.35
N ARG A 158 -2.34 -7.36 -19.41
CA ARG A 158 -3.33 -6.28 -19.52
C ARG A 158 -3.31 -5.44 -18.25
N ILE A 159 -3.64 -4.17 -18.46
CA ILE A 159 -3.89 -3.22 -17.38
C ILE A 159 -5.21 -3.59 -16.72
N GLU A 160 -5.23 -3.60 -15.40
CA GLU A 160 -6.43 -3.88 -14.59
C GLU A 160 -6.79 -2.64 -13.76
N GLU A 161 -8.07 -2.36 -13.61
CA GLU A 161 -8.61 -1.21 -12.88
C GLU A 161 -9.60 -1.71 -11.82
N PHE A 162 -9.47 -1.16 -10.62
CA PHE A 162 -10.17 -1.57 -9.41
C PHE A 162 -10.71 -0.36 -8.66
#